data_AF-A0A8D8MZ61-F1
#
_entry.id   AF-A0A8D8MZ61-F1
#
_cell.length_a   1.000
_cell.length_b   1.000
_cell.length_c   1.000
_cell.angle_alpha   90.00
_cell.angle_beta   90.00
_cell.angle_gamma   90.00
#
_symmetry.space_group_name_H-M   'P 1'
#
loop_
_entity.id
_entity.type
_entity.pdbx_description
1 polymer ?
#
loop_
_entity_poly.entity_id
_entity_poly.type
_entity_poly.pdbx_seq_one_letter_code
_entity_poly.pdbx_strand_id
1 'polypeptide(L)'
;MDSPRNSKARSGGKVSNSMRDIVEINPCGAYCRMPRCRFMHRVYRSFHFYEHFRKEHPEEARRRGLLQNFGPTSVAQHINRIPEINSALRPRSTLPLRQLVLEYISMDDDGIHCELTSGEPKCTYVQQNFNHPNFARHFCKKHPVEASLKGFCRGFLEGVLEKSVLKSSQKEVIPEKNKPRKAVLDYVMREKEGWRCRIAGSYCPFVRKVFVTEKFRRHFRLKHPGEAKEYGFFEALVQPKKGREKILVQKQRVESEVEPMDNFSTSWHAGNSTENDENFDQKTPSEDPSEYCRLCFTASEVLEPIYDPLDGTDLAEAIAACTNVQLDPDEDHQSQICVGCRRKLLEIQRFQGQCQRLNNIVVRDRQELKCAPIETALVDVEPAAAFLVEMIKTEPEDTITIEQESPPLEEGTDEQLPYNQLETGWFGCRMCKRTFHSLTAMTAHLRNAHDQAEPPVPSGSVAEDESMASFRVVMVGDVTYYKCTDCDTLMRVRRNVLRHWRRFHRDGSRQGKRVYCAESGCGQFFMEGRAHKNHLEFFHGIRLLDYKAKYSE
;
A
#
# COMPACT_ATOMS: atom_id res chain seq x y z
N MET A 1 -33.73 20.53 37.11
CA MET A 1 -33.52 19.08 37.31
C MET A 1 -32.50 18.66 36.28
N ASP A 2 -31.22 18.74 36.65
CA ASP A 2 -30.10 18.52 35.75
C ASP A 2 -29.53 17.11 35.95
N SER A 3 -29.48 16.32 34.88
CA SER A 3 -28.83 15.01 34.87
C SER A 3 -27.30 15.15 34.96
N PRO A 4 -26.59 14.36 35.78
CA PRO A 4 -25.14 14.43 35.86
C PRO A 4 -24.48 13.69 34.70
N ARG A 5 -23.53 14.37 34.04
CA ARG A 5 -22.61 13.77 33.05
C ARG A 5 -21.67 12.77 33.73
N ASN A 6 -21.72 11.54 33.26
CA ASN A 6 -20.93 10.41 33.71
C ASN A 6 -19.47 10.50 33.19
N SER A 7 -18.53 10.91 34.03
CA SER A 7 -17.09 10.91 33.74
C SER A 7 -16.49 9.53 33.97
N LYS A 8 -16.15 8.80 32.90
CA LYS A 8 -15.43 7.52 32.95
C LYS A 8 -14.11 7.64 33.72
N ALA A 9 -14.06 7.03 34.90
CA ALA A 9 -12.85 6.86 35.69
C ALA A 9 -11.84 5.98 34.93
N ARG A 10 -10.62 6.49 34.71
CA ARG A 10 -9.51 5.70 34.17
C ARG A 10 -9.05 4.71 35.23
N SER A 11 -9.06 3.41 34.90
CA SER A 11 -8.57 2.33 35.75
C SER A 11 -7.15 2.60 36.25
N GLY A 12 -6.99 2.85 37.55
CA GLY A 12 -5.70 3.07 38.20
C GLY A 12 -4.83 1.82 38.17
N GLY A 13 -3.57 1.96 37.76
CA GLY A 13 -2.60 0.86 37.82
C GLY A 13 -2.27 0.49 39.27
N LYS A 14 -2.31 -0.80 39.61
CA LYS A 14 -1.95 -1.29 40.96
C LYS A 14 -0.44 -1.12 41.21
N VAL A 15 -0.08 -0.59 42.38
CA VAL A 15 1.32 -0.48 42.87
C VAL A 15 1.73 -1.82 43.50
N SER A 16 2.93 -2.31 43.19
CA SER A 16 3.47 -3.52 43.84
C SER A 16 3.64 -3.29 45.33
N ASN A 17 3.50 -4.34 46.14
CA ASN A 17 3.62 -4.22 47.61
C ASN A 17 4.97 -3.60 48.03
N SER A 18 6.05 -3.88 47.30
CA SER A 18 7.37 -3.29 47.53
C SER A 18 7.48 -1.78 47.29
N MET A 19 6.54 -1.19 46.54
CA MET A 19 6.56 0.22 46.13
C MET A 19 5.50 1.07 46.85
N ARG A 20 4.55 0.46 47.57
CA ARG A 20 3.42 1.20 48.18
C ARG A 20 3.87 2.25 49.20
N ASP A 21 4.92 1.97 49.96
CA ASP A 21 5.35 2.90 51.02
C ASP A 21 6.22 4.04 50.48
N ILE A 22 6.76 3.90 49.27
CA ILE A 22 7.72 4.84 48.67
C ILE A 22 7.18 5.55 47.43
N VAL A 23 6.00 5.15 46.95
CA VAL A 23 5.28 5.81 45.86
C VAL A 23 3.85 6.12 46.30
N GLU A 24 3.48 7.39 46.25
CA GLU A 24 2.13 7.85 46.48
C GLU A 24 1.42 8.05 45.14
N ILE A 25 0.23 7.46 44.96
CA ILE A 25 -0.61 7.72 43.80
C ILE A 25 -1.81 8.55 44.23
N ASN A 26 -2.03 9.67 43.57
CA ASN A 26 -3.21 10.50 43.72
C ASN A 26 -3.77 10.89 42.32
N PRO A 27 -4.90 11.61 42.23
CA PRO A 27 -5.50 11.98 40.94
C PRO A 27 -4.58 12.78 40.01
N CYS A 28 -3.57 13.48 40.53
CA CYS A 28 -2.63 14.29 39.78
C CYS A 28 -1.41 13.49 39.25
N GLY A 29 -1.18 12.27 39.76
CA GLY A 29 -0.12 11.38 39.29
C GLY A 29 0.46 10.49 40.39
N ALA A 30 1.61 9.89 40.09
CA ALA A 30 2.42 9.15 41.06
C ALA A 30 3.63 9.98 41.48
N TYR A 31 3.95 10.00 42.76
CA TYR A 31 5.00 10.81 43.38
C TYR A 31 5.93 9.92 44.21
N CYS A 32 7.22 10.23 44.19
CA CYS A 32 8.17 9.62 45.11
C CYS A 32 7.95 10.16 46.53
N ARG A 33 7.80 9.28 47.53
CA ARG A 33 7.64 9.66 48.95
C ARG A 33 8.97 9.92 49.67
N MET A 34 10.10 9.82 48.98
CA MET A 34 11.39 10.06 49.62
C MET A 34 11.52 11.53 50.05
N PRO A 35 12.03 11.81 51.26
CA PRO A 35 12.21 13.18 51.74
C PRO A 35 13.01 14.01 50.74
N ARG A 36 12.50 15.21 50.42
CA ARG A 36 13.11 16.18 49.48
C ARG A 36 13.17 15.72 48.02
N CYS A 37 12.53 14.61 47.66
CA CYS A 37 12.40 14.20 46.26
C CYS A 37 11.18 14.87 45.61
N ARG A 38 11.38 15.47 44.42
CA ARG A 38 10.30 16.09 43.62
C ARG A 38 9.90 15.26 42.40
N PHE A 39 10.37 14.02 42.30
CA PHE A 39 10.08 13.16 41.16
C PHE A 39 8.60 12.79 41.13
N MET A 40 7.95 13.12 40.01
CA MET A 40 6.56 12.78 39.77
C MET A 40 6.37 12.31 38.32
N HIS A 41 5.44 11.38 38.14
CA HIS A 41 5.05 10.89 36.82
C HIS A 41 3.53 10.88 36.70
N ARG A 42 2.98 11.46 35.62
CA ARG A 42 1.52 11.64 35.42
C ARG A 42 0.73 10.33 35.46
N VAL A 43 1.35 9.21 35.09
CA VAL A 43 0.74 7.87 35.11
C VAL A 43 1.73 6.91 35.76
N TYR A 44 1.31 6.20 36.80
CA TYR A 44 2.21 5.24 37.46
C TYR A 44 2.72 4.19 36.47
N ARG A 45 4.04 4.12 36.33
CA ARG A 45 4.75 3.06 35.61
C ARG A 45 5.91 2.63 36.50
N SER A 46 5.83 1.41 37.02
CA SER A 46 6.80 0.86 37.97
C SER A 46 8.24 1.05 37.49
N PHE A 47 8.52 0.82 36.21
CA PHE A 47 9.85 1.00 35.60
C PHE A 47 10.46 2.40 35.83
N HIS A 48 9.68 3.48 35.65
CA HIS A 48 10.21 4.84 35.85
C HIS A 48 10.55 5.11 37.31
N PHE A 49 9.79 4.53 38.25
CA PHE A 49 10.11 4.62 39.66
C PHE A 49 11.33 3.78 40.01
N TYR A 50 11.45 2.53 39.54
CA TYR A 50 12.67 1.74 39.75
C TYR A 50 13.93 2.45 39.25
N GLU A 51 13.88 3.05 38.05
CA GLU A 51 15.02 3.78 37.50
C GLU A 51 15.36 5.04 38.31
N HIS A 52 14.32 5.77 38.74
CA HIS A 52 14.47 6.93 39.60
C HIS A 52 15.05 6.57 40.98
N PHE A 53 14.52 5.54 41.66
CA PHE A 53 15.04 5.06 42.93
C PHE A 53 16.50 4.60 42.81
N ARG A 54 16.86 3.95 41.70
CA ARG A 54 18.25 3.54 41.46
C ARG A 54 19.21 4.72 41.30
N LYS A 55 18.75 5.83 40.70
CA LYS A 55 19.58 7.02 40.42
C LYS A 55 19.64 7.98 41.61
N GLU A 56 18.49 8.33 42.15
CA GLU A 56 18.34 9.41 43.13
C GLU A 56 18.23 8.90 44.58
N HIS A 57 17.91 7.61 44.78
CA HIS A 57 17.71 7.00 46.11
C HIS A 57 18.39 5.62 46.25
N PRO A 58 19.68 5.48 45.90
CA PRO A 58 20.33 4.17 45.80
C PRO A 58 20.35 3.38 47.12
N GLU A 59 20.47 4.07 48.26
CA GLU A 59 20.46 3.44 49.58
C GLU A 59 19.08 2.85 49.93
N GLU A 60 18.00 3.58 49.65
CA GLU A 60 16.65 3.05 49.85
C GLU A 60 16.34 1.92 48.88
N ALA A 61 16.81 2.03 47.63
CA ALA A 61 16.71 0.98 46.64
C ALA A 61 17.45 -0.30 47.09
N ARG A 62 18.61 -0.17 47.74
CA ARG A 62 19.36 -1.30 48.31
C ARG A 62 18.61 -1.91 49.50
N ARG A 63 18.16 -1.07 50.45
CA ARG A 63 17.43 -1.48 51.65
C ARG A 63 16.16 -2.28 51.32
N ARG A 64 15.45 -1.90 50.26
CA ARG A 64 14.21 -2.55 49.82
C ARG A 64 14.41 -3.66 48.79
N GLY A 65 15.66 -4.05 48.51
CA GLY A 65 15.96 -5.10 47.52
C GLY A 65 15.56 -4.73 46.08
N LEU A 66 15.31 -3.45 45.78
CA LEU A 66 14.94 -3.00 44.44
C LEU A 66 16.11 -3.11 43.46
N LEU A 67 17.34 -3.21 43.98
CA LEU A 67 18.57 -3.41 43.21
C LEU A 67 18.88 -4.89 42.92
N GLN A 68 18.27 -5.84 43.62
CA GLN A 68 18.65 -7.27 43.54
C GLN A 68 18.07 -8.02 42.34
N ASN A 69 17.10 -7.45 41.61
CA ASN A 69 16.30 -8.20 40.61
C ASN A 69 16.40 -7.71 39.15
N PHE A 70 17.38 -6.87 38.80
CA PHE A 70 17.50 -6.34 37.42
C PHE A 70 18.92 -6.40 36.85
N GLY A 71 19.68 -7.45 37.19
CA GLY A 71 20.83 -7.88 36.39
C GLY A 71 20.36 -8.72 35.18
N PRO A 72 20.99 -8.63 34.00
CA PRO A 72 20.64 -9.42 32.81
C PRO A 72 20.77 -10.95 32.99
N THR A 73 21.25 -11.43 34.13
CA THR A 73 21.48 -12.85 34.46
C THR A 73 20.44 -13.48 35.40
N SER A 74 19.48 -12.74 35.97
CA SER A 74 18.61 -13.31 37.03
C SER A 74 17.51 -14.25 36.53
N VAL A 75 17.11 -14.17 35.24
CA VAL A 75 16.13 -15.11 34.66
C VAL A 75 16.76 -16.49 34.47
N ALA A 76 18.03 -16.56 34.07
CA ALA A 76 18.75 -17.83 33.94
C ALA A 76 19.01 -18.49 35.31
N GLN A 77 19.30 -17.71 36.36
CA GLN A 77 19.58 -18.24 37.69
C GLN A 77 18.32 -18.72 38.45
N HIS A 78 17.14 -18.16 38.15
CA HIS A 78 15.90 -18.66 38.76
C HIS A 78 15.42 -19.97 38.13
N ILE A 79 15.67 -20.17 36.83
CA ILE A 79 15.43 -21.43 36.11
C ILE A 79 16.37 -22.55 36.60
N ASN A 80 17.59 -22.20 36.99
CA ASN A 80 18.60 -23.17 37.46
C ASN A 80 18.50 -23.57 38.95
N ARG A 81 17.55 -23.01 39.72
CA ARG A 81 17.37 -23.34 41.15
C ARG A 81 16.19 -24.26 41.46
N ILE A 82 15.50 -24.78 40.44
CA ILE A 82 14.47 -25.82 40.59
C ILE A 82 14.99 -27.08 39.90
N PRO A 83 15.54 -28.06 40.64
CA PRO A 83 16.10 -29.29 40.08
C PRO A 83 15.11 -30.09 39.20
N GLU A 84 13.81 -29.87 39.38
CA GLU A 84 12.74 -30.56 38.66
C GLU A 84 12.47 -30.00 37.24
N ILE A 85 13.00 -28.83 36.86
CA ILE A 85 12.74 -28.22 35.53
C ILE A 85 13.71 -28.74 34.46
N ASN A 86 14.94 -29.08 34.82
CA ASN A 86 15.94 -29.53 33.84
C ASN A 86 15.74 -30.99 33.38
N SER A 87 15.04 -31.82 34.17
CA SER A 87 14.69 -33.20 33.83
C SER A 87 13.39 -33.33 33.01
N ALA A 88 12.59 -32.27 32.89
CA ALA A 88 11.32 -32.24 32.17
C ALA A 88 11.32 -31.34 30.92
N LEU A 89 12.50 -31.02 30.37
CA LEU A 89 12.61 -30.32 29.10
C LEU A 89 12.08 -31.22 27.98
N ARG A 90 10.78 -31.08 27.68
CA ARG A 90 10.16 -31.73 26.52
C ARG A 90 11.01 -31.46 25.26
N PRO A 91 11.14 -32.45 24.36
CA PRO A 91 11.82 -32.26 23.08
C PRO A 91 11.28 -31.01 22.37
N ARG A 92 12.16 -30.33 21.63
CA ARG A 92 11.82 -29.12 20.84
C ARG A 92 10.50 -29.38 20.13
N SER A 93 9.49 -28.54 20.40
CA SER A 93 8.31 -28.53 19.54
C SER A 93 8.80 -28.20 18.13
N THR A 94 8.67 -29.15 17.22
CA THR A 94 8.95 -28.99 15.79
C THR A 94 7.83 -28.22 15.08
N LEU A 95 6.76 -27.89 15.82
CA LEU A 95 5.61 -27.20 15.27
C LEU A 95 5.97 -25.75 14.90
N PRO A 96 5.54 -25.27 13.72
CA PRO A 96 5.60 -23.86 13.39
C PRO A 96 4.92 -23.01 14.47
N LEU A 97 5.47 -21.83 14.79
CA LEU A 97 4.96 -20.94 15.85
C LEU A 97 3.44 -20.72 15.78
N ARG A 98 2.88 -20.61 14.56
CA ARG A 98 1.43 -20.44 14.36
C ARG A 98 0.64 -21.62 14.93
N GLN A 99 1.08 -22.84 14.69
CA GLN A 99 0.42 -24.05 15.16
C GLN A 99 0.59 -24.21 16.66
N LEU A 100 1.77 -23.90 17.19
CA LEU A 100 2.00 -23.86 18.63
C LEU A 100 1.08 -22.85 19.33
N VAL A 101 0.86 -21.65 18.76
CA VAL A 101 -0.10 -20.69 19.32
C VAL A 101 -1.53 -21.23 19.32
N LEU A 102 -1.95 -21.93 18.26
CA LEU A 102 -3.30 -22.47 18.13
C LEU A 102 -3.64 -23.49 19.23
N GLU A 103 -2.65 -24.20 19.77
CA GLU A 103 -2.85 -25.14 20.89
C GLU A 103 -3.17 -24.47 22.23
N TYR A 104 -2.91 -23.16 22.37
CA TYR A 104 -3.04 -22.43 23.64
C TYR A 104 -3.96 -21.21 23.53
N ILE A 105 -4.92 -21.28 22.62
CA ILE A 105 -6.01 -20.31 22.50
C ILE A 105 -7.36 -21.02 22.39
N SER A 106 -8.40 -20.38 22.91
CA SER A 106 -9.80 -20.76 22.69
C SER A 106 -10.48 -19.71 21.82
N MET A 107 -11.55 -20.10 21.14
CA MET A 107 -12.40 -19.19 20.37
C MET A 107 -13.83 -19.32 20.89
N ASP A 108 -14.46 -18.18 21.16
CA ASP A 108 -15.86 -18.05 21.53
C ASP A 108 -16.48 -16.85 20.80
N ASP A 109 -17.72 -16.50 21.15
CA ASP A 109 -18.46 -15.39 20.54
C ASP A 109 -17.85 -14.00 20.86
N ASP A 110 -17.04 -13.90 21.93
CA ASP A 110 -16.40 -12.66 22.38
C ASP A 110 -15.01 -12.46 21.74
N GLY A 111 -14.38 -13.53 21.25
CA GLY A 111 -13.20 -13.49 20.40
C GLY A 111 -12.25 -14.68 20.60
N ILE A 112 -10.95 -14.42 20.43
CA ILE A 112 -9.90 -15.42 20.60
C ILE A 112 -9.17 -15.17 21.91
N HIS A 113 -9.30 -16.11 22.85
CA HIS A 113 -8.84 -16.01 24.22
C HIS A 113 -7.49 -16.69 24.43
N CYS A 114 -6.66 -16.14 25.32
CA CYS A 114 -5.44 -16.79 25.78
C CYS A 114 -5.77 -17.90 26.78
N GLU A 115 -5.38 -19.14 26.46
CA GLU A 115 -5.59 -20.32 27.31
C GLU A 115 -4.25 -20.99 27.69
N LEU A 116 -3.18 -20.21 27.71
CA LEU A 116 -1.85 -20.74 28.02
C LEU A 116 -1.71 -21.22 29.47
N THR A 117 -2.45 -20.61 30.40
CA THR A 117 -2.51 -21.02 31.81
C THR A 117 -3.84 -21.72 32.08
N SER A 118 -3.79 -23.00 32.45
CA SER A 118 -4.98 -23.80 32.78
C SER A 118 -5.52 -23.56 34.20
N GLY A 119 -4.83 -22.73 34.99
CA GLY A 119 -5.20 -22.40 36.38
C GLY A 119 -5.97 -21.08 36.51
N GLU A 120 -6.72 -20.95 37.61
CA GLU A 120 -7.36 -19.69 37.97
C GLU A 120 -6.36 -18.70 38.58
N PRO A 121 -6.46 -17.39 38.27
CA PRO A 121 -7.44 -16.78 37.38
C PRO A 121 -7.08 -16.93 35.89
N LYS A 122 -8.10 -17.18 35.05
CA LYS A 122 -7.95 -17.23 33.59
C LYS A 122 -7.39 -15.92 33.04
N CYS A 123 -6.61 -16.01 31.97
CA CYS A 123 -6.08 -14.82 31.30
C CYS A 123 -7.20 -14.02 30.63
N THR A 124 -7.26 -12.71 30.88
CA THR A 124 -8.26 -11.81 30.30
C THR A 124 -7.89 -11.26 28.92
N TYR A 125 -6.84 -11.79 28.29
CA TYR A 125 -6.40 -11.33 26.98
C TYR A 125 -7.24 -11.96 25.87
N VAL A 126 -7.96 -11.11 25.16
CA VAL A 126 -8.78 -11.46 23.99
C VAL A 126 -8.32 -10.67 22.76
N GLN A 127 -8.33 -11.32 21.59
CA GLN A 127 -8.20 -10.66 20.29
C GLN A 127 -9.37 -10.99 19.38
N GLN A 128 -9.92 -9.97 18.73
CA GLN A 128 -11.01 -10.14 17.75
C GLN A 128 -10.56 -10.83 16.45
N ASN A 129 -9.26 -10.81 16.14
CA ASN A 129 -8.70 -11.42 14.94
C ASN A 129 -7.45 -12.21 15.28
N PHE A 130 -7.29 -13.39 14.68
CA PHE A 130 -6.16 -14.25 14.95
C PHE A 130 -4.84 -13.64 14.45
N ASN A 131 -3.96 -13.28 15.39
CA ASN A 131 -2.64 -12.74 15.11
C ASN A 131 -1.58 -13.46 15.96
N HIS A 132 -1.08 -14.60 15.48
CA HIS A 132 -0.16 -15.45 16.24
C HIS A 132 1.08 -14.73 16.82
N PRO A 133 1.71 -13.72 16.17
CA PRO A 133 2.81 -12.96 16.80
C PRO A 133 2.37 -12.14 18.02
N ASN A 134 1.14 -11.64 18.05
CA ASN A 134 0.61 -10.91 19.20
C ASN A 134 0.36 -11.84 20.38
N PHE A 135 -0.22 -13.02 20.14
CA PHE A 135 -0.37 -14.06 21.16
C PHE A 135 0.97 -14.55 21.69
N ALA A 136 1.94 -14.88 20.82
CA ALA A 136 3.28 -15.27 21.27
C ALA A 136 3.95 -14.19 22.15
N ARG A 137 3.82 -12.91 21.79
CA ARG A 137 4.33 -11.80 22.62
C ARG A 137 3.57 -11.68 23.94
N HIS A 138 2.26 -11.88 23.92
CA HIS A 138 1.43 -11.88 25.10
C HIS A 138 1.83 -13.03 26.04
N PHE A 139 1.95 -14.25 25.53
CA PHE A 139 2.44 -15.45 26.22
C PHE A 139 3.77 -15.17 26.93
N CYS A 140 4.79 -14.73 26.20
CA CYS A 140 6.11 -14.45 26.79
C CYS A 140 6.08 -13.32 27.85
N LYS A 141 5.14 -12.36 27.76
CA LYS A 141 5.09 -11.19 28.65
C LYS A 141 4.21 -11.40 29.88
N LYS A 142 3.13 -12.18 29.75
CA LYS A 142 2.11 -12.36 30.78
C LYS A 142 2.16 -13.73 31.44
N HIS A 143 2.66 -14.73 30.73
CA HIS A 143 2.77 -16.12 31.16
C HIS A 143 4.21 -16.63 30.95
N PRO A 144 5.24 -15.95 31.49
CA PRO A 144 6.63 -16.24 31.11
C PRO A 144 7.06 -17.68 31.46
N VAL A 145 6.51 -18.24 32.54
CA VAL A 145 6.84 -19.59 33.01
C VAL A 145 6.19 -20.63 32.09
N GLU A 146 4.89 -20.52 31.86
CA GLU A 146 4.12 -21.42 31.00
C GLU A 146 4.60 -21.31 29.54
N ALA A 147 4.83 -20.09 29.05
CA ALA A 147 5.36 -19.85 27.72
C ALA A 147 6.74 -20.50 27.52
N SER A 148 7.60 -20.47 28.55
CA SER A 148 8.89 -21.14 28.50
C SER A 148 8.76 -22.66 28.49
N LEU A 149 7.89 -23.21 29.35
CA LEU A 149 7.60 -24.65 29.41
C LEU A 149 7.00 -25.18 28.10
N LYS A 150 6.22 -24.34 27.40
CA LYS A 150 5.61 -24.67 26.11
C LYS A 150 6.49 -24.33 24.89
N GLY A 151 7.69 -23.78 25.11
CA GLY A 151 8.67 -23.54 24.04
C GLY A 151 8.54 -22.20 23.29
N PHE A 152 7.69 -21.27 23.71
CA PHE A 152 7.57 -19.95 23.08
C PHE A 152 8.76 -19.03 23.32
N CYS A 153 9.48 -19.23 24.43
CA CYS A 153 10.58 -18.34 24.84
C CYS A 153 11.94 -18.70 24.21
N ARG A 154 12.11 -19.89 23.62
CA ARG A 154 13.36 -20.30 22.95
C ARG A 154 13.35 -19.80 21.50
N GLY A 155 14.32 -18.98 21.11
CA GLY A 155 14.49 -18.45 19.74
C GLY A 155 13.76 -17.13 19.44
N PHE A 156 12.50 -16.93 19.87
CA PHE A 156 11.77 -15.68 19.59
C PHE A 156 12.30 -14.50 20.43
N LEU A 157 12.64 -14.76 21.69
CA LEU A 157 13.32 -13.77 22.54
C LEU A 157 14.79 -13.63 22.16
N GLU A 158 15.46 -14.67 21.68
CA GLU A 158 16.84 -14.56 21.19
C GLU A 158 16.91 -13.53 20.04
N GLY A 159 16.08 -13.66 18.99
CA GLY A 159 16.09 -12.70 17.88
C GLY A 159 15.59 -11.28 18.17
N VAL A 160 14.84 -11.06 19.26
CA VAL A 160 14.20 -9.78 19.62
C VAL A 160 14.85 -9.09 20.84
N LEU A 161 15.29 -9.85 21.85
CA LEU A 161 16.07 -9.38 23.01
C LEU A 161 17.58 -9.38 22.76
N GLU A 162 18.19 -10.28 21.97
CA GLU A 162 19.63 -10.18 21.67
C GLU A 162 19.96 -8.89 20.91
N LYS A 163 19.03 -8.38 20.09
CA LYS A 163 19.17 -7.04 19.47
C LYS A 163 19.20 -5.90 20.48
N SER A 164 18.79 -6.13 21.73
CA SER A 164 18.83 -5.18 22.84
C SER A 164 19.95 -5.45 23.85
N VAL A 165 20.42 -6.69 24.00
CA VAL A 165 21.42 -7.08 25.03
C VAL A 165 22.83 -7.29 24.45
N LEU A 166 23.00 -7.74 23.20
CA LEU A 166 24.34 -7.84 22.55
C LEU A 166 24.95 -6.48 22.18
N LYS A 167 24.29 -5.36 22.52
CA LYS A 167 24.84 -4.01 22.35
C LYS A 167 25.73 -3.53 23.50
N SER A 168 25.88 -4.29 24.58
CA SER A 168 26.59 -3.83 25.78
C SER A 168 27.86 -4.58 26.16
N SER A 169 28.34 -5.59 25.42
CA SER A 169 29.46 -6.40 25.96
C SER A 169 30.45 -7.04 24.99
N GLN A 170 30.44 -6.80 23.67
CA GLN A 170 31.59 -7.18 22.82
C GLN A 170 31.95 -6.09 21.80
N LYS A 171 33.23 -5.73 21.86
CA LYS A 171 33.88 -4.62 21.19
C LYS A 171 34.49 -5.14 19.89
N GLU A 172 33.69 -5.25 18.82
CA GLU A 172 34.22 -5.38 17.46
C GLU A 172 33.45 -4.49 16.47
N VAL A 173 34.23 -3.92 15.55
CA VAL A 173 33.95 -2.69 14.80
C VAL A 173 33.01 -2.95 13.62
N ILE A 174 31.72 -2.58 13.75
CA ILE A 174 30.75 -2.46 12.64
C ILE A 174 29.94 -1.15 12.80
N PRO A 175 29.60 -0.38 11.72
CA PRO A 175 29.29 1.05 11.83
C PRO A 175 27.92 1.38 12.45
N GLU A 176 27.93 2.28 13.43
CA GLU A 176 26.76 2.85 14.12
C GLU A 176 25.73 3.49 13.18
N LYS A 177 24.56 2.86 13.05
CA LYS A 177 23.40 3.40 12.31
C LYS A 177 22.73 4.63 12.98
N ASN A 178 23.20 5.06 14.16
CA ASN A 178 22.65 6.21 14.91
C ASN A 178 23.47 7.50 14.77
N LYS A 179 24.65 7.46 14.14
CA LYS A 179 25.48 8.65 13.88
C LYS A 179 24.73 9.82 13.21
N PRO A 180 23.88 9.62 12.17
CA PRO A 180 23.32 10.75 11.45
C PRO A 180 22.29 11.54 12.27
N ARG A 181 21.60 10.92 13.23
CA ARG A 181 20.63 11.64 14.08
C ARG A 181 21.33 12.47 15.15
N LYS A 182 22.37 11.90 15.79
CA LYS A 182 23.14 12.60 16.82
C LYS A 182 23.86 13.81 16.22
N ALA A 183 24.55 13.61 15.10
CA ALA A 183 25.24 14.69 14.39
C ALA A 183 24.33 15.87 14.06
N VAL A 184 23.09 15.64 13.62
CA VAL A 184 22.15 16.74 13.34
C VAL A 184 21.72 17.46 14.60
N LEU A 185 21.50 16.74 15.72
CA LEU A 185 21.03 17.36 16.96
C LEU A 185 22.07 18.34 17.55
N ASP A 186 23.36 18.11 17.31
CA ASP A 186 24.42 19.00 17.79
C ASP A 186 24.36 20.40 17.12
N TYR A 187 23.72 20.51 15.95
CA TYR A 187 23.55 21.76 15.18
C TYR A 187 22.09 22.25 15.11
N VAL A 188 21.23 21.77 16.00
CA VAL A 188 19.84 22.21 16.12
C VAL A 188 19.52 22.51 17.58
N MET A 189 18.96 23.68 17.85
CA MET A 189 18.52 24.09 19.19
C MET A 189 17.01 24.03 19.34
N ARG A 190 16.51 23.78 20.55
CA ARG A 190 15.07 23.76 20.84
C ARG A 190 14.64 25.11 21.43
N GLU A 191 13.68 25.75 20.79
CA GLU A 191 13.05 27.00 21.21
C GLU A 191 11.56 26.80 21.49
N LYS A 192 10.89 27.84 22.01
CA LYS A 192 9.44 27.83 22.29
C LYS A 192 8.61 27.50 21.03
N GLU A 193 9.09 27.90 19.85
CA GLU A 193 8.40 27.75 18.57
C GLU A 193 8.73 26.44 17.82
N GLY A 194 9.76 25.72 18.25
CA GLY A 194 10.19 24.47 17.62
C GLY A 194 11.69 24.20 17.69
N TRP A 195 12.19 23.45 16.73
CA TRP A 195 13.60 23.13 16.54
C TRP A 195 14.18 24.10 15.50
N ARG A 196 15.20 24.86 15.85
CA ARG A 196 15.86 25.86 15.00
C ARG A 196 17.26 25.39 14.58
N CYS A 197 17.63 25.64 13.33
CA CYS A 197 18.98 25.41 12.85
C CYS A 197 20.00 26.35 13.52
N ARG A 198 21.15 25.83 13.93
CA ARG A 198 22.26 26.61 14.53
C ARG A 198 23.63 26.21 13.95
N ILE A 199 23.67 25.74 12.70
CA ILE A 199 24.90 25.21 12.11
C ILE A 199 25.93 26.31 11.78
N ALA A 200 25.48 27.51 11.44
CA ALA A 200 26.33 28.64 11.03
C ALA A 200 26.83 29.53 12.19
N GLY A 201 26.52 29.19 13.44
CA GLY A 201 26.76 30.05 14.61
C GLY A 201 25.90 31.33 14.68
N SER A 202 25.52 31.89 13.52
CA SER A 202 24.59 33.00 13.33
C SER A 202 23.12 32.54 13.33
N TYR A 203 22.21 33.49 13.53
CA TYR A 203 20.78 33.22 13.62
C TYR A 203 20.20 32.74 12.27
N CYS A 204 19.80 31.46 12.21
CA CYS A 204 19.09 30.92 11.04
C CYS A 204 17.56 30.99 11.24
N PRO A 205 16.79 31.50 10.25
CA PRO A 205 15.33 31.60 10.35
C PRO A 205 14.61 30.24 10.21
N PHE A 206 15.32 29.15 9.90
CA PHE A 206 14.70 27.85 9.69
C PHE A 206 14.31 27.18 11.02
N VAL A 207 12.99 27.15 11.28
CA VAL A 207 12.38 26.52 12.46
C VAL A 207 11.36 25.45 12.04
N ARG A 208 11.32 24.34 12.77
CA ARG A 208 10.32 23.28 12.60
C ARG A 208 9.71 22.86 13.93
N LYS A 209 8.38 22.83 14.01
CA LYS A 209 7.64 22.36 15.20
C LYS A 209 7.99 20.92 15.61
N VAL A 210 8.32 20.07 14.63
CA VAL A 210 8.71 18.66 14.84
C VAL A 210 10.11 18.42 14.30
N PHE A 211 10.94 17.75 15.09
CA PHE A 211 12.30 17.38 14.68
C PHE A 211 12.29 16.25 13.65
N VAL A 212 12.76 16.54 12.44
CA VAL A 212 12.90 15.56 11.36
C VAL A 212 14.32 15.66 10.80
N THR A 213 15.17 14.68 11.13
CA THR A 213 16.61 14.65 10.80
C THR A 213 16.89 15.00 9.34
N GLU A 214 16.18 14.38 8.39
CA GLU A 214 16.44 14.56 6.96
C GLU A 214 16.10 15.97 6.46
N LYS A 215 15.10 16.62 7.07
CA LYS A 215 14.74 18.01 6.73
C LYS A 215 15.83 18.98 7.16
N PHE A 216 16.44 18.75 8.33
CA PHE A 216 17.58 19.55 8.79
C PHE A 216 18.83 19.28 7.95
N ARG A 217 19.16 18.02 7.61
CA ARG A 217 20.28 17.71 6.70
C ARG A 217 20.12 18.36 5.33
N ARG A 218 18.91 18.33 4.77
CA ARG A 218 18.62 19.02 3.49
C ARG A 218 18.77 20.53 3.64
N HIS A 219 18.27 21.08 4.74
CA HIS A 219 18.41 22.51 5.03
C HIS A 219 19.89 22.92 5.18
N PHE A 220 20.70 22.16 5.93
CA PHE A 220 22.15 22.38 6.08
C PHE A 220 22.84 22.42 4.71
N ARG A 221 22.62 21.42 3.86
CA ARG A 221 23.23 21.36 2.52
C ARG A 221 22.82 22.50 1.60
N LEU A 222 21.58 22.99 1.69
CA LEU A 222 21.04 24.01 0.78
C LEU A 222 21.25 25.44 1.24
N LYS A 223 21.29 25.69 2.56
CA LYS A 223 21.34 27.04 3.13
C LYS A 223 22.63 27.34 3.88
N HIS A 224 23.39 26.31 4.26
CA HIS A 224 24.66 26.41 4.97
C HIS A 224 25.70 25.46 4.33
N PRO A 225 25.96 25.58 3.02
CA PRO A 225 26.79 24.60 2.31
C PRO A 225 28.23 24.55 2.82
N GLY A 226 28.80 25.66 3.30
CA GLY A 226 30.15 25.71 3.85
C GLY A 226 30.25 24.89 5.14
N GLU A 227 29.40 25.20 6.11
CA GLU A 227 29.36 24.55 7.42
C GLU A 227 28.87 23.10 7.30
N ALA A 228 27.91 22.85 6.41
CA ALA A 228 27.46 21.50 6.14
C ALA A 228 28.56 20.61 5.52
N LYS A 229 29.46 21.18 4.72
CA LYS A 229 30.63 20.48 4.18
C LYS A 229 31.67 20.25 5.28
N GLU A 230 31.95 21.27 6.08
CA GLU A 230 32.86 21.20 7.23
C GLU A 230 32.44 20.12 8.24
N TYR A 231 31.14 20.00 8.52
CA TYR A 231 30.59 19.01 9.47
C TYR A 231 30.17 17.67 8.83
N GLY A 232 30.57 17.39 7.59
CA GLY A 232 30.39 16.07 6.96
C GLY A 232 28.95 15.72 6.58
N PHE A 233 28.05 16.70 6.44
CA PHE A 233 26.66 16.45 6.05
C PHE A 233 26.46 16.14 4.56
N PHE A 234 27.47 16.40 3.73
CA PHE A 234 27.50 16.01 2.31
C PHE A 234 27.90 14.54 2.11
N GLU A 235 28.53 13.90 3.09
CA GLU A 235 29.30 12.67 2.87
C GLU A 235 28.54 11.35 3.11
N ALA A 236 27.23 11.32 2.88
CA ALA A 236 26.48 10.06 2.96
C ALA A 236 25.45 9.93 1.84
N LEU A 237 25.86 9.28 0.74
CA LEU A 237 25.52 7.87 0.42
C LEU A 237 26.17 7.43 -0.92
N VAL A 238 27.50 7.43 -1.02
CA VAL A 238 28.19 6.50 -1.91
C VAL A 238 28.79 5.42 -1.03
N GLN A 239 27.98 4.42 -0.68
CA GLN A 239 28.56 3.16 -0.25
C GLN A 239 28.79 2.32 -1.51
N PRO A 240 30.02 1.91 -1.84
CA PRO A 240 30.23 0.87 -2.83
C PRO A 240 29.50 -0.38 -2.32
N LYS A 241 28.50 -0.85 -3.09
CA LYS A 241 27.84 -2.11 -2.78
C LYS A 241 28.88 -3.23 -2.97
N LYS A 242 29.43 -3.72 -1.86
CA LYS A 242 30.13 -5.00 -1.85
C LYS A 242 29.15 -6.10 -2.27
N GLY A 243 29.50 -6.86 -3.31
CA GLY A 243 28.91 -8.16 -3.58
C GLY A 243 28.33 -8.36 -4.98
N ARG A 244 29.20 -8.54 -5.98
CA ARG A 244 29.17 -9.73 -6.86
C ARG A 244 30.49 -9.76 -7.64
N GLU A 245 31.42 -10.58 -7.15
CA GLU A 245 32.57 -11.03 -7.94
C GLU A 245 32.04 -11.63 -9.25
N LYS A 246 32.43 -11.04 -10.37
CA LYS A 246 32.37 -11.70 -11.66
C LYS A 246 33.68 -12.44 -11.82
N ILE A 247 33.55 -13.74 -12.03
CA ILE A 247 34.60 -14.66 -12.46
C ILE A 247 35.28 -14.06 -13.70
N LEU A 248 36.59 -13.85 -13.58
CA LEU A 248 37.49 -13.37 -14.62
C LEU A 248 37.82 -14.57 -15.53
N VAL A 249 37.18 -14.65 -16.69
CA VAL A 249 37.67 -15.49 -17.80
C VAL A 249 38.69 -14.66 -18.57
N GLN A 250 39.93 -15.14 -18.61
CA GLN A 250 41.02 -14.61 -19.41
C GLN A 250 40.62 -14.62 -20.90
N LYS A 251 40.65 -13.45 -21.55
CA LYS A 251 40.73 -13.37 -23.01
C LYS A 251 41.92 -12.50 -23.38
N GLN A 252 42.80 -13.10 -24.17
CA GLN A 252 44.09 -12.58 -24.59
C GLN A 252 43.94 -11.25 -25.35
N ARG A 253 44.93 -10.40 -25.09
CA ARG A 253 45.26 -9.14 -25.73
C ARG A 253 45.78 -9.44 -27.14
N VAL A 254 45.09 -8.97 -28.16
CA VAL A 254 45.65 -8.69 -29.49
C VAL A 254 45.42 -7.21 -29.74
N GLU A 255 46.52 -6.49 -29.89
CA GLU A 255 46.58 -5.07 -30.21
C GLU A 255 46.19 -4.86 -31.68
N SER A 256 45.31 -3.90 -31.95
CA SER A 256 45.31 -3.16 -33.22
C SER A 256 44.69 -1.78 -32.98
N GLU A 257 45.48 -0.77 -33.31
CA GLU A 257 45.13 0.65 -33.36
C GLU A 257 44.31 0.91 -34.63
N VAL A 258 43.10 1.49 -34.52
CA VAL A 258 42.53 2.38 -35.57
C VAL A 258 41.58 3.41 -34.93
N GLU A 259 41.86 4.68 -35.28
CA GLU A 259 41.17 5.99 -35.22
C GLU A 259 39.68 6.13 -34.79
N PRO A 260 39.28 7.32 -34.28
CA PRO A 260 37.93 7.61 -33.79
C PRO A 260 36.98 8.09 -34.90
N MET A 261 35.76 7.54 -34.96
CA MET A 261 34.67 8.01 -35.81
C MET A 261 33.52 8.58 -34.97
N ASP A 262 33.05 9.73 -35.43
CA ASP A 262 32.15 10.68 -34.78
C ASP A 262 30.70 10.19 -34.59
N ASN A 263 30.10 10.74 -33.53
CA ASN A 263 28.68 11.07 -33.33
C ASN A 263 27.63 10.42 -34.26
N PHE A 264 26.86 9.49 -33.70
CA PHE A 264 25.50 9.21 -34.19
C PHE A 264 24.45 9.55 -33.13
N SER A 265 23.79 10.68 -33.38
CA SER A 265 22.64 11.21 -32.66
C SER A 265 21.38 10.53 -33.18
N THR A 266 20.65 9.81 -32.33
CA THR A 266 19.36 9.21 -32.67
C THR A 266 18.24 10.19 -32.36
N SER A 267 17.90 11.03 -33.34
CA SER A 267 16.71 11.89 -33.34
C SER A 267 15.52 11.11 -33.91
N TRP A 268 14.48 10.92 -33.10
CA TRP A 268 13.17 10.46 -33.57
C TRP A 268 12.36 11.68 -34.00
N HIS A 269 12.22 11.90 -35.31
CA HIS A 269 11.28 12.87 -35.84
C HIS A 269 9.95 12.18 -36.16
N ALA A 270 8.91 12.56 -35.43
CA ALA A 270 7.53 12.39 -35.85
C ALA A 270 7.26 13.39 -36.99
N GLY A 271 7.16 12.88 -38.22
CA GLY A 271 6.79 13.65 -39.40
C GLY A 271 5.27 13.65 -39.58
N ASN A 272 4.70 14.85 -39.69
CA ASN A 272 3.31 15.12 -40.07
C ASN A 272 3.02 14.63 -41.48
N SER A 273 1.86 14.00 -41.61
CA SER A 273 1.22 13.57 -42.86
C SER A 273 0.90 14.76 -43.76
N THR A 274 1.23 14.63 -45.04
CA THR A 274 0.52 15.33 -46.12
C THR A 274 -0.02 14.28 -47.07
N GLU A 275 -1.31 14.40 -47.32
CA GLU A 275 -2.15 13.54 -48.14
C GLU A 275 -1.69 13.62 -49.60
N ASN A 276 -1.28 12.48 -50.15
CA ASN A 276 -1.35 12.16 -51.57
C ASN A 276 -1.47 10.64 -51.66
N ASP A 277 -2.72 10.20 -51.68
CA ASP A 277 -3.13 8.86 -52.07
C ASP A 277 -2.82 8.63 -53.55
N GLU A 278 -2.70 7.35 -53.94
CA GLU A 278 -2.40 6.85 -55.29
C GLU A 278 -0.90 6.68 -55.65
N ASN A 279 -0.26 5.70 -55.02
CA ASN A 279 0.42 4.58 -55.70
C ASN A 279 1.22 3.76 -54.66
N PHE A 280 0.52 2.99 -53.81
CA PHE A 280 1.13 2.09 -52.85
C PHE A 280 1.48 0.74 -53.51
N ASP A 281 2.37 0.78 -54.52
CA ASP A 281 3.19 -0.37 -54.88
C ASP A 281 4.20 -0.62 -53.75
N GLN A 282 3.70 -1.01 -52.58
CA GLN A 282 4.50 -1.43 -51.45
C GLN A 282 5.12 -2.79 -51.81
N LYS A 283 6.27 -2.73 -52.49
CA LYS A 283 7.10 -3.90 -52.77
C LYS A 283 7.34 -4.66 -51.47
N THR A 284 7.21 -5.97 -51.52
CA THR A 284 7.51 -6.84 -50.38
C THR A 284 8.96 -6.58 -49.92
N PRO A 285 9.24 -6.58 -48.61
CA PRO A 285 10.57 -6.29 -48.07
C PRO A 285 11.65 -7.24 -48.59
N SER A 286 11.27 -8.48 -48.89
CA SER A 286 12.11 -9.50 -49.52
C SER A 286 11.25 -10.34 -50.47
N GLU A 287 11.91 -11.04 -51.41
CA GLU A 287 11.29 -12.07 -52.24
C GLU A 287 11.00 -13.35 -51.42
N ASP A 288 11.74 -13.57 -50.34
CA ASP A 288 11.56 -14.71 -49.43
C ASP A 288 10.59 -14.35 -48.28
N PRO A 289 9.40 -14.98 -48.18
CA PRO A 289 8.45 -14.75 -47.09
C PRO A 289 8.97 -15.15 -45.70
N SER A 290 10.06 -15.92 -45.63
CA SER A 290 10.66 -16.34 -44.36
C SER A 290 11.52 -15.27 -43.69
N GLU A 291 11.88 -14.20 -44.41
CA GLU A 291 12.77 -13.16 -43.90
C GLU A 291 12.05 -11.99 -43.22
N TYR A 292 10.71 -11.96 -43.24
CA TYR A 292 9.93 -10.89 -42.63
C TYR A 292 8.66 -11.40 -41.96
N CYS A 293 8.15 -10.61 -41.01
CA CYS A 293 6.86 -10.89 -40.38
C CYS A 293 5.72 -10.65 -41.36
N ARG A 294 4.92 -11.66 -41.65
CA ARG A 294 3.75 -11.59 -42.55
C ARG A 294 2.74 -10.50 -42.19
N LEU A 295 2.60 -10.17 -40.91
CA LEU A 295 1.57 -9.22 -40.43
C LEU A 295 2.04 -7.77 -40.34
N CYS A 296 3.34 -7.52 -40.13
CA CYS A 296 3.85 -6.16 -39.93
C CYS A 296 5.03 -5.81 -40.84
N PHE A 297 5.41 -6.72 -41.75
CA PHE A 297 6.43 -6.54 -42.79
C PHE A 297 7.81 -6.15 -42.22
N THR A 298 8.04 -6.42 -40.93
CA THR A 298 9.30 -6.14 -40.25
C THR A 298 10.23 -7.33 -40.37
N ALA A 299 11.44 -7.11 -40.88
CA ALA A 299 12.55 -8.06 -40.83
C ALA A 299 13.19 -8.04 -39.43
N SER A 300 12.49 -8.63 -38.46
CA SER A 300 12.95 -8.75 -37.08
C SER A 300 13.96 -9.88 -36.94
N GLU A 301 14.93 -9.77 -36.04
CA GLU A 301 15.94 -10.82 -35.80
C GLU A 301 15.35 -12.14 -35.25
N VAL A 302 14.16 -12.08 -34.65
CA VAL A 302 13.46 -13.26 -34.12
C VAL A 302 12.09 -13.37 -34.77
N LEU A 303 12.00 -14.27 -35.75
CA LEU A 303 10.80 -14.70 -36.44
C LEU A 303 10.52 -16.15 -36.07
N GLU A 304 9.23 -16.50 -35.96
CA GLU A 304 8.75 -17.84 -35.65
C GLU A 304 7.87 -18.35 -36.80
N PRO A 305 7.94 -19.63 -37.17
CA PRO A 305 7.14 -20.16 -38.27
C PRO A 305 5.66 -20.14 -37.89
N ILE A 306 4.81 -19.69 -38.81
CA ILE A 306 3.35 -19.73 -38.59
C ILE A 306 2.86 -21.19 -38.56
N TYR A 307 3.46 -22.05 -39.38
CA TYR A 307 3.16 -23.48 -39.44
C TYR A 307 4.31 -24.27 -38.80
N ASP A 308 4.21 -24.54 -37.49
CA ASP A 308 5.14 -25.42 -36.79
C ASP A 308 4.50 -26.81 -36.57
N PRO A 309 5.02 -27.90 -37.17
CA PRO A 309 4.48 -29.24 -36.98
C PRO A 309 4.61 -29.76 -35.54
N LEU A 310 5.43 -29.12 -34.69
CA LEU A 310 5.68 -29.56 -33.32
C LEU A 310 4.83 -28.82 -32.28
N ASP A 311 4.51 -27.54 -32.50
CA ASP A 311 3.94 -26.69 -31.43
C ASP A 311 2.42 -26.94 -31.22
N GLY A 312 1.77 -27.70 -32.11
CA GLY A 312 0.36 -28.12 -32.01
C GLY A 312 -0.66 -26.97 -31.87
N THR A 313 -0.18 -25.73 -31.98
CA THR A 313 -0.94 -24.50 -31.83
C THR A 313 -1.16 -23.94 -33.22
N ASP A 314 -2.42 -23.84 -33.62
CA ASP A 314 -2.77 -23.34 -34.94
C ASP A 314 -2.68 -21.81 -34.96
N LEU A 315 -1.47 -21.29 -35.16
CA LEU A 315 -1.20 -19.87 -35.32
C LEU A 315 -1.92 -19.30 -36.55
N ALA A 316 -2.11 -20.10 -37.61
CA ALA A 316 -2.85 -19.67 -38.79
C ALA A 316 -4.34 -19.45 -38.47
N GLU A 317 -4.98 -20.36 -37.73
CA GLU A 317 -6.34 -20.18 -37.22
C GLU A 317 -6.44 -18.96 -36.29
N ALA A 318 -5.44 -18.75 -35.43
CA ALA A 318 -5.38 -17.58 -34.56
C ALA A 318 -5.31 -16.26 -35.34
N ILE A 319 -4.52 -16.22 -36.42
CA ILE A 319 -4.41 -15.07 -37.33
C ILE A 319 -5.76 -14.81 -38.01
N ALA A 320 -6.36 -15.86 -38.59
CA ALA A 320 -7.65 -15.77 -39.27
C ALA A 320 -8.75 -15.26 -38.33
N ALA A 321 -8.86 -15.82 -37.12
CA ALA A 321 -9.87 -15.42 -36.14
C ALA A 321 -9.70 -13.98 -35.62
N CYS A 322 -8.47 -13.45 -35.58
CA CYS A 322 -8.21 -12.09 -35.07
C CYS A 322 -8.23 -11.01 -36.14
N THR A 323 -7.85 -11.34 -37.38
CA THR A 323 -7.56 -10.34 -38.43
C THR A 323 -8.39 -10.54 -39.70
N ASN A 324 -9.13 -11.65 -39.82
CA ASN A 324 -9.78 -12.12 -41.04
C ASN A 324 -8.82 -12.40 -42.22
N VAL A 325 -7.51 -12.47 -41.98
CA VAL A 325 -6.52 -12.90 -42.98
C VAL A 325 -6.46 -14.42 -42.98
N GLN A 326 -6.88 -15.05 -44.07
CA GLN A 326 -6.72 -16.50 -44.27
C GLN A 326 -5.35 -16.76 -44.89
N LEU A 327 -4.63 -17.74 -44.34
CA LEU A 327 -3.34 -18.19 -44.83
C LEU A 327 -3.51 -19.62 -45.37
N ASP A 328 -3.05 -19.85 -46.59
CA ASP A 328 -3.11 -21.17 -47.21
C ASP A 328 -1.91 -22.01 -46.76
N PRO A 329 -2.10 -23.20 -46.16
CA PRO A 329 -0.99 -24.04 -45.72
C PRO A 329 -0.02 -24.44 -46.85
N ASP A 330 -0.46 -24.52 -48.10
CA ASP A 330 0.40 -24.89 -49.22
C ASP A 330 1.19 -23.68 -49.74
N GLU A 331 0.55 -22.50 -49.83
CA GLU A 331 1.19 -21.28 -50.36
C GLU A 331 1.98 -20.49 -49.29
N ASP A 332 1.50 -20.42 -48.05
CA ASP A 332 2.06 -19.60 -46.98
C ASP A 332 2.94 -20.41 -45.98
N HIS A 333 3.31 -21.67 -46.27
CA HIS A 333 4.09 -22.51 -45.33
C HIS A 333 5.42 -21.92 -44.86
N GLN A 334 6.05 -21.04 -45.65
CA GLN A 334 7.31 -20.37 -45.32
C GLN A 334 7.12 -19.08 -44.51
N SER A 335 5.88 -18.58 -44.42
CA SER A 335 5.57 -17.33 -43.74
C SER A 335 5.93 -17.40 -42.25
N GLN A 336 6.51 -16.31 -41.76
CA GLN A 336 6.88 -16.17 -40.36
C GLN A 336 6.11 -15.05 -39.67
N ILE A 337 6.06 -15.11 -38.34
CA ILE A 337 5.50 -14.07 -37.48
C ILE A 337 6.55 -13.61 -36.47
N CYS A 338 6.66 -12.29 -36.25
CA CYS A 338 7.51 -11.79 -35.19
C CYS A 338 6.85 -11.97 -33.82
N VAL A 339 7.66 -12.13 -32.77
CA VAL A 339 7.22 -12.26 -31.36
C VAL A 339 6.26 -11.13 -30.95
N GLY A 340 6.46 -9.93 -31.48
CA GLY A 340 5.59 -8.77 -31.24
C GLY A 340 4.17 -8.97 -31.75
N CYS A 341 4.00 -9.45 -32.98
CA CYS A 341 2.69 -9.72 -33.57
C CYS A 341 2.03 -10.95 -32.94
N ARG A 342 2.79 -12.01 -32.66
CA ARG A 342 2.28 -13.20 -31.94
C ARG A 342 1.67 -12.83 -30.60
N ARG A 343 2.38 -12.01 -29.80
CA ARG A 343 1.86 -11.53 -28.51
C ARG A 343 0.57 -10.71 -28.66
N LYS A 344 0.49 -9.82 -29.66
CA LYS A 344 -0.72 -9.03 -29.92
C LYS A 344 -1.91 -9.93 -30.28
N LEU A 345 -1.72 -10.96 -31.10
CA LEU A 345 -2.77 -11.94 -31.42
C LEU A 345 -3.29 -12.63 -30.15
N LEU A 346 -2.40 -13.11 -29.28
CA LEU A 346 -2.80 -13.74 -28.01
C LEU A 346 -3.55 -12.77 -27.09
N GLU A 347 -3.19 -11.49 -27.08
CA GLU A 347 -3.92 -10.45 -26.33
C GLU A 347 -5.34 -10.23 -26.89
N ILE A 348 -5.48 -10.18 -28.22
CA ILE A 348 -6.79 -10.05 -28.89
C ILE A 348 -7.67 -11.26 -28.58
N GLN A 349 -7.15 -12.50 -28.69
CA GLN A 349 -7.91 -13.71 -28.36
C GLN A 349 -8.39 -13.72 -26.91
N ARG A 350 -7.54 -13.33 -25.95
CA ARG A 350 -7.92 -13.22 -24.53
C ARG A 350 -9.03 -12.19 -24.34
N PHE A 351 -8.95 -11.05 -25.03
CA PHE A 351 -9.96 -10.01 -24.98
C PHE A 351 -11.29 -10.48 -25.58
N GLN A 352 -11.28 -11.14 -26.73
CA GLN A 352 -12.47 -11.75 -27.33
C GLN A 352 -13.12 -12.76 -26.39
N GLY A 353 -12.35 -13.68 -25.80
CA GLY A 353 -12.86 -14.65 -24.82
C GLY A 353 -13.40 -14.01 -23.54
N GLN A 354 -12.86 -12.85 -23.13
CA GLN A 354 -13.43 -12.07 -22.05
C GLN A 354 -14.79 -11.47 -22.44
N CYS A 355 -14.89 -10.87 -23.63
CA CYS A 355 -16.13 -10.28 -24.14
C CYS A 355 -17.24 -11.34 -24.28
N GLN A 356 -16.91 -12.50 -24.86
CA GLN A 356 -17.86 -13.62 -24.98
C GLN A 356 -18.36 -14.11 -23.62
N ARG A 357 -17.47 -14.28 -22.63
CA ARG A 357 -17.87 -14.67 -21.27
C ARG A 357 -18.81 -13.66 -20.63
N LEU A 358 -18.51 -12.37 -20.74
CA LEU A 358 -19.37 -11.31 -20.19
C LEU A 358 -20.72 -11.25 -20.93
N ASN A 359 -20.71 -11.41 -22.25
CA ASN A 359 -21.93 -11.47 -23.04
C ASN A 359 -22.81 -12.66 -22.62
N ASN A 360 -22.22 -13.84 -22.38
CA ASN A 360 -22.96 -15.01 -21.91
C ASN A 360 -23.62 -14.79 -20.55
N ILE A 361 -22.99 -14.04 -19.64
CA ILE A 361 -23.60 -13.65 -18.36
C ILE A 361 -24.82 -12.77 -18.62
N VAL A 362 -24.68 -11.72 -19.44
CA VAL A 362 -25.78 -10.81 -19.79
C VAL A 362 -26.94 -11.56 -20.46
N VAL A 363 -26.65 -12.48 -21.38
CA VAL A 363 -27.66 -13.30 -22.04
C VAL A 363 -28.37 -14.22 -21.05
N ARG A 364 -27.64 -14.86 -20.14
CA ARG A 364 -28.21 -15.74 -19.11
C ARG A 364 -29.11 -14.95 -18.15
N ASP A 365 -28.65 -13.82 -17.64
CA ASP A 365 -29.44 -12.98 -16.73
C ASP A 365 -30.72 -12.48 -17.41
N ARG A 366 -30.65 -12.16 -18.72
CA ARG A 366 -31.82 -11.79 -19.52
C ARG A 366 -32.78 -12.97 -19.73
N GLN A 367 -32.28 -14.20 -19.83
CA GLN A 367 -33.11 -15.41 -19.93
C GLN A 367 -33.78 -15.73 -18.58
N GLU A 368 -33.07 -15.57 -17.47
CA GLU A 368 -33.62 -15.78 -16.12
C GLU A 368 -34.76 -14.80 -15.81
N LEU A 369 -34.62 -13.53 -16.20
CA LEU A 369 -35.71 -12.54 -16.07
C LEU A 369 -36.94 -12.86 -16.94
N LYS A 370 -36.75 -13.54 -18.07
CA LYS A 370 -37.87 -13.97 -18.94
C LYS A 370 -38.55 -15.24 -18.43
N CYS A 371 -37.83 -16.12 -17.74
CA CYS A 371 -38.34 -17.39 -17.24
C CYS A 371 -38.84 -17.33 -15.80
N ALA A 372 -38.70 -16.20 -15.10
CA ALA A 372 -39.36 -16.01 -13.83
C ALA A 372 -40.88 -16.16 -14.05
N PRO A 373 -41.52 -17.21 -13.51
CA PRO A 373 -42.95 -17.39 -13.66
C PRO A 373 -43.58 -16.13 -13.09
N ILE A 374 -44.38 -15.45 -13.90
CA ILE A 374 -45.31 -14.44 -13.40
C ILE A 374 -46.20 -15.21 -12.45
N GLU A 375 -45.86 -15.15 -11.17
CA GLU A 375 -46.67 -15.65 -10.08
C GLU A 375 -47.94 -14.81 -10.16
N THR A 376 -48.86 -15.32 -10.96
CA THR A 376 -50.15 -14.71 -11.20
C THR A 376 -50.87 -14.97 -9.90
N ALA A 377 -50.67 -14.04 -8.96
CA ALA A 377 -51.40 -13.99 -7.73
C ALA A 377 -52.87 -14.00 -8.14
N LEU A 378 -53.49 -15.17 -7.97
CA LEU A 378 -54.93 -15.36 -7.94
C LEU A 378 -55.44 -14.51 -6.77
N VAL A 379 -55.55 -13.21 -7.00
CA VAL A 379 -56.41 -12.35 -6.22
C VAL A 379 -57.78 -12.55 -6.86
N ASP A 380 -58.64 -13.27 -6.14
CA ASP A 380 -60.08 -13.25 -6.37
C ASP A 380 -60.54 -11.79 -6.36
N VAL A 381 -60.68 -11.21 -7.55
CA VAL A 381 -61.35 -9.93 -7.75
C VAL A 381 -62.71 -10.24 -8.37
N GLU A 382 -63.75 -9.81 -7.65
CA GLU A 382 -65.14 -9.78 -8.07
C GLU A 382 -65.33 -9.26 -9.51
N PRO A 383 -66.36 -9.75 -10.23
CA PRO A 383 -66.60 -9.39 -11.62
C PRO A 383 -67.34 -8.05 -11.70
N ALA A 384 -66.61 -6.94 -11.67
CA ALA A 384 -67.21 -5.62 -11.90
C ALA A 384 -66.25 -4.64 -12.61
N ALA A 385 -65.62 -5.06 -13.71
CA ALA A 385 -64.95 -4.12 -14.62
C ALA A 385 -64.74 -4.71 -16.02
N ALA A 386 -65.79 -5.25 -16.62
CA ALA A 386 -65.85 -5.46 -18.07
C ALA A 386 -66.20 -4.13 -18.76
N PHE A 387 -65.31 -3.14 -18.76
CA PHE A 387 -65.54 -1.91 -19.53
C PHE A 387 -64.29 -1.03 -19.71
N LEU A 388 -63.27 -1.47 -20.47
CA LEU A 388 -62.34 -0.59 -21.23
C LEU A 388 -61.16 -1.39 -21.83
N VAL A 389 -61.46 -2.35 -22.72
CA VAL A 389 -60.49 -2.81 -23.73
C VAL A 389 -61.21 -2.86 -25.06
N GLU A 390 -61.49 -1.68 -25.60
CA GLU A 390 -61.79 -1.51 -27.02
C GLU A 390 -61.53 -0.05 -27.37
N MET A 391 -60.27 0.28 -27.70
CA MET A 391 -59.90 1.44 -28.54
C MET A 391 -58.36 1.53 -28.67
N ILE A 392 -57.76 0.59 -29.40
CA ILE A 392 -56.55 0.89 -30.17
C ILE A 392 -56.82 0.36 -31.58
N LYS A 393 -57.52 1.17 -32.37
CA LYS A 393 -57.43 1.11 -33.82
C LYS A 393 -56.23 1.95 -34.24
N THR A 394 -55.32 1.28 -34.93
CA THR A 394 -54.31 1.82 -35.85
C THR A 394 -54.94 2.78 -36.86
N GLU A 395 -54.12 3.72 -37.38
CA GLU A 395 -54.12 4.42 -38.70
C GLU A 395 -53.38 5.79 -38.53
N PRO A 396 -52.86 6.45 -39.58
CA PRO A 396 -51.43 6.42 -39.93
C PRO A 396 -50.75 7.81 -39.98
N GLU A 397 -49.46 7.76 -40.31
CA GLU A 397 -48.51 8.79 -40.76
C GLU A 397 -49.05 10.19 -41.08
N ASP A 398 -48.45 11.20 -40.46
CA ASP A 398 -48.37 12.54 -41.05
C ASP A 398 -46.98 13.16 -40.83
N THR A 399 -46.53 13.79 -41.91
CA THR A 399 -45.18 14.29 -42.17
C THR A 399 -45.01 15.65 -41.51
N ILE A 400 -44.13 15.78 -40.51
CA ILE A 400 -43.77 17.07 -39.92
C ILE A 400 -42.38 17.47 -40.42
N THR A 401 -42.37 18.44 -41.33
CA THR A 401 -41.20 19.20 -41.75
C THR A 401 -40.79 20.12 -40.60
N ILE A 402 -39.58 19.93 -40.05
CA ILE A 402 -39.00 20.82 -39.04
C ILE A 402 -37.99 21.73 -39.75
N GLU A 403 -38.38 22.98 -39.96
CA GLU A 403 -37.46 24.07 -40.29
C GLU A 403 -36.57 24.37 -39.08
N GLN A 404 -35.27 24.36 -39.32
CA GLN A 404 -34.24 24.58 -38.31
C GLN A 404 -33.84 26.06 -38.31
N GLU A 405 -34.53 26.89 -37.52
CA GLU A 405 -34.06 28.23 -37.18
C GLU A 405 -33.01 28.15 -36.06
N SER A 406 -31.85 28.78 -36.29
CA SER A 406 -30.74 28.86 -35.34
C SER A 406 -31.01 29.99 -34.33
N PRO A 407 -30.88 29.76 -33.01
CA PRO A 407 -30.98 30.84 -32.04
C PRO A 407 -29.68 31.66 -31.98
N PRO A 408 -29.76 32.97 -31.65
CA PRO A 408 -28.63 33.88 -31.68
C PRO A 408 -27.64 33.59 -30.54
N LEU A 409 -26.36 33.85 -30.84
CA LEU A 409 -25.26 33.88 -29.89
C LEU A 409 -25.58 34.91 -28.77
N GLU A 410 -25.88 34.44 -27.56
CA GLU A 410 -25.85 35.27 -26.36
C GLU A 410 -24.46 35.24 -25.73
N GLU A 411 -23.92 36.43 -25.47
CA GLU A 411 -22.64 36.68 -24.84
C GLU A 411 -22.60 36.06 -23.43
N GLY A 412 -21.53 35.30 -23.15
CA GLY A 412 -21.39 34.50 -21.93
C GLY A 412 -21.50 35.32 -20.65
N THR A 413 -22.61 35.13 -19.94
CA THR A 413 -22.79 35.64 -18.59
C THR A 413 -21.82 34.95 -17.64
N ASP A 414 -20.94 35.74 -17.03
CA ASP A 414 -20.04 35.41 -15.94
C ASP A 414 -20.78 34.58 -14.87
N GLU A 415 -20.55 33.26 -14.86
CA GLU A 415 -21.18 32.31 -13.93
C GLU A 415 -20.96 32.80 -12.51
N GLN A 416 -22.06 33.14 -11.83
CA GLN A 416 -22.04 33.80 -10.53
C GLN A 416 -21.40 32.91 -9.46
N LEU A 417 -20.09 33.07 -9.27
CA LEU A 417 -19.36 32.41 -8.19
C LEU A 417 -20.01 32.73 -6.82
N PRO A 418 -20.06 31.77 -5.88
CA PRO A 418 -20.70 31.95 -4.57
C PRO A 418 -19.95 32.91 -3.61
N TYR A 419 -18.91 33.58 -4.10
CA TYR A 419 -18.08 34.52 -3.36
C TYR A 419 -17.71 35.74 -4.23
N ASN A 420 -17.39 36.86 -3.59
CA ASN A 420 -16.85 38.06 -4.22
C ASN A 420 -15.36 38.17 -3.90
N GLN A 421 -14.52 38.47 -4.89
CA GLN A 421 -13.14 38.91 -4.64
C GLN A 421 -13.16 40.43 -4.38
N LEU A 422 -12.61 40.85 -3.24
CA LEU A 422 -12.47 42.25 -2.85
C LEU A 422 -11.16 42.82 -3.41
N GLU A 423 -11.09 44.12 -3.63
CA GLU A 423 -9.89 44.83 -4.13
C GLU A 423 -8.65 44.60 -3.25
N THR A 424 -8.85 44.30 -1.96
CA THR A 424 -7.78 43.99 -1.00
C THR A 424 -7.17 42.58 -1.16
N GLY A 425 -7.65 41.78 -2.12
CA GLY A 425 -7.26 40.37 -2.30
C GLY A 425 -7.94 39.41 -1.31
N TRP A 426 -8.95 39.88 -0.58
CA TRP A 426 -9.76 39.06 0.33
C TRP A 426 -10.98 38.50 -0.39
N PHE A 427 -11.55 37.41 0.13
CA PHE A 427 -12.71 36.75 -0.43
C PHE A 427 -13.91 36.95 0.50
N GLY A 428 -15.03 37.45 -0.01
CA GLY A 428 -16.28 37.69 0.72
C GLY A 428 -17.36 36.67 0.37
N CYS A 429 -17.96 36.01 1.35
CA CYS A 429 -19.01 35.01 1.14
C CYS A 429 -20.30 35.72 0.76
N ARG A 430 -20.92 35.40 -0.38
CA ARG A 430 -22.17 36.06 -0.81
C ARG A 430 -23.35 35.74 0.13
N MET A 431 -23.32 34.56 0.76
CA MET A 431 -24.41 34.04 1.60
C MET A 431 -24.42 34.62 3.03
N CYS A 432 -23.25 34.82 3.66
CA CYS A 432 -23.17 35.32 5.05
C CYS A 432 -22.32 36.58 5.24
N LYS A 433 -21.79 37.17 4.16
CA LYS A 433 -20.98 38.39 4.13
C LYS A 433 -19.68 38.34 4.95
N ARG A 434 -19.23 37.17 5.41
CA ARG A 434 -17.93 37.00 6.07
C ARG A 434 -16.78 37.11 5.06
N THR A 435 -15.67 37.69 5.48
CA THR A 435 -14.47 37.91 4.66
C THR A 435 -13.31 37.01 5.09
N PHE A 436 -12.53 36.51 4.14
CA PHE A 436 -11.45 35.54 4.35
C PHE A 436 -10.19 35.99 3.60
N HIS A 437 -9.03 35.83 4.23
CA HIS A 437 -7.73 36.25 3.69
C HIS A 437 -7.16 35.28 2.63
N SER A 438 -7.84 34.17 2.33
CA SER A 438 -7.44 33.21 1.29
C SER A 438 -8.64 32.45 0.74
N LEU A 439 -8.57 32.05 -0.54
CA LEU A 439 -9.61 31.26 -1.20
C LEU A 439 -9.83 29.93 -0.47
N THR A 440 -8.77 29.27 0.01
CA THR A 440 -8.86 28.02 0.77
C THR A 440 -9.71 28.16 2.05
N ALA A 441 -9.54 29.28 2.78
CA ALA A 441 -10.34 29.54 3.97
C ALA A 441 -11.81 29.85 3.62
N MET A 442 -12.04 30.52 2.48
CA MET A 442 -13.39 30.75 1.94
C MET A 442 -14.07 29.44 1.54
N THR A 443 -13.42 28.58 0.75
CA THR A 443 -13.99 27.29 0.32
C THR A 443 -14.27 26.37 1.51
N ALA A 444 -13.39 26.36 2.52
CA ALA A 444 -13.62 25.63 3.75
C ALA A 444 -14.83 26.20 4.52
N HIS A 445 -15.04 27.52 4.50
CA HIS A 445 -16.23 28.12 5.10
C HIS A 445 -17.51 27.74 4.34
N LEU A 446 -17.53 27.83 3.00
CA LEU A 446 -18.68 27.43 2.18
C LEU A 446 -19.09 25.98 2.50
N ARG A 447 -18.12 25.05 2.53
CA ARG A 447 -18.37 23.63 2.86
C ARG A 447 -18.90 23.36 4.27
N ASN A 448 -18.61 24.23 5.25
CA ASN A 448 -18.95 23.98 6.65
C ASN A 448 -20.16 24.78 7.14
N ALA A 449 -20.49 25.89 6.48
CA ALA A 449 -21.55 26.80 6.90
C ALA A 449 -22.71 26.88 5.89
N HIS A 450 -22.50 26.39 4.67
CA HIS A 450 -23.45 26.48 3.57
C HIS A 450 -23.50 25.14 2.82
N ASP A 451 -24.19 24.15 3.41
CA ASP A 451 -24.30 22.78 2.88
C ASP A 451 -24.89 22.69 1.45
N GLN A 452 -25.58 23.74 0.98
CA GLN A 452 -26.13 23.83 -0.38
C GLN A 452 -25.21 24.50 -1.40
N ALA A 453 -24.05 25.04 -0.98
CA ALA A 453 -23.10 25.62 -1.92
C ALA A 453 -22.23 24.51 -2.52
N GLU A 454 -22.42 24.20 -3.81
CA GLU A 454 -21.46 23.40 -4.55
C GLU A 454 -20.09 24.09 -4.47
N PRO A 455 -19.04 23.38 -4.00
CA PRO A 455 -17.73 24.00 -3.84
C PRO A 455 -17.22 24.43 -5.22
N PRO A 456 -16.73 25.67 -5.38
CA PRO A 456 -16.15 26.11 -6.64
C PRO A 456 -15.02 25.16 -7.01
N VAL A 457 -15.15 24.52 -8.18
CA VAL A 457 -14.07 23.73 -8.78
C VAL A 457 -12.92 24.71 -9.01
N PRO A 458 -11.70 24.47 -8.50
CA PRO A 458 -10.59 25.37 -8.75
C PRO A 458 -10.26 25.34 -10.24
N SER A 459 -10.76 26.31 -11.00
CA SER A 459 -10.31 26.53 -12.38
C SER A 459 -8.80 26.78 -12.37
N GLY A 460 -8.04 25.82 -12.88
CA GLY A 460 -6.64 26.03 -13.24
C GLY A 460 -5.56 25.52 -12.28
N SER A 461 -5.76 24.37 -11.60
CA SER A 461 -4.60 23.60 -11.13
C SER A 461 -4.41 22.34 -11.98
N VAL A 462 -3.37 22.36 -12.83
CA VAL A 462 -2.92 21.26 -13.70
C VAL A 462 -2.62 19.95 -12.94
N ALA A 463 -2.70 19.98 -11.59
CA ALA A 463 -2.44 18.84 -10.72
C ALA A 463 -3.66 17.94 -10.46
N GLU A 464 -4.90 18.39 -10.72
CA GLU A 464 -6.09 17.56 -10.49
C GLU A 464 -6.41 16.65 -11.69
N ASP A 465 -5.98 17.03 -12.89
CA ASP A 465 -6.25 16.27 -14.13
C ASP A 465 -5.42 14.97 -14.20
N GLU A 466 -4.15 15.01 -13.76
CA GLU A 466 -3.32 13.80 -13.57
C GLU A 466 -3.95 12.81 -12.56
N SER A 467 -4.81 13.27 -11.65
CA SER A 467 -5.36 12.40 -10.61
C SER A 467 -6.42 11.45 -11.14
N MET A 468 -7.15 11.75 -12.21
CA MET A 468 -8.24 10.90 -12.71
C MET A 468 -7.71 9.82 -13.67
N ALA A 469 -6.65 10.10 -14.42
CA ALA A 469 -6.05 9.13 -15.35
C ALA A 469 -5.34 7.93 -14.67
N SER A 470 -5.09 8.02 -13.36
CA SER A 470 -4.29 7.02 -12.62
C SER A 470 -5.06 5.83 -12.06
N PHE A 471 -6.40 5.88 -12.04
CA PHE A 471 -7.25 4.77 -11.58
C PHE A 471 -8.66 4.86 -12.15
N ARG A 472 -9.35 3.71 -12.24
CA ARG A 472 -10.79 3.63 -12.53
C ARG A 472 -11.55 3.08 -11.33
N VAL A 473 -12.81 3.49 -11.17
CA VAL A 473 -13.70 2.97 -10.11
C VAL A 473 -14.34 1.67 -10.60
N VAL A 474 -14.35 0.64 -9.76
CA VAL A 474 -14.92 -0.68 -10.04
C VAL A 474 -15.77 -1.12 -8.86
N MET A 475 -16.99 -1.60 -9.12
CA MET A 475 -17.86 -2.20 -8.11
C MET A 475 -17.62 -3.71 -8.07
N VAL A 476 -17.40 -4.27 -6.88
CA VAL A 476 -17.30 -5.72 -6.65
C VAL A 476 -18.30 -6.07 -5.55
N GLY A 477 -19.44 -6.63 -5.94
CA GLY A 477 -20.65 -6.63 -5.10
C GLY A 477 -21.07 -5.18 -4.78
N ASP A 478 -21.46 -4.92 -3.53
CA ASP A 478 -21.89 -3.60 -3.07
C ASP A 478 -20.73 -2.70 -2.59
N VAL A 479 -19.49 -3.12 -2.82
CA VAL A 479 -18.31 -2.39 -2.34
C VAL A 479 -17.59 -1.74 -3.50
N THR A 480 -17.38 -0.42 -3.38
CA THR A 480 -16.59 0.35 -4.33
C THR A 480 -15.09 0.12 -4.13
N TYR A 481 -14.40 -0.17 -5.22
CA TYR A 481 -12.95 -0.27 -5.29
C TYR A 481 -12.38 0.67 -6.35
N TYR A 482 -11.09 0.97 -6.21
CA TYR A 482 -10.31 1.77 -7.13
C TYR A 482 -9.22 0.89 -7.75
N LYS A 483 -9.32 0.63 -9.05
CA LYS A 483 -8.39 -0.18 -9.84
C LYS A 483 -7.35 0.73 -10.51
N CYS A 484 -6.07 0.44 -10.34
CA CYS A 484 -5.00 1.15 -11.06
C CYS A 484 -5.20 1.01 -12.58
N THR A 485 -4.92 2.04 -13.36
CA THR A 485 -5.02 1.98 -14.83
C THR A 485 -3.87 1.19 -15.47
N ASP A 486 -2.69 1.21 -14.83
CA ASP A 486 -1.47 0.61 -15.38
C ASP A 486 -1.15 -0.81 -14.87
N CYS A 487 -1.92 -1.33 -13.91
CA CYS A 487 -1.85 -2.73 -13.48
C CYS A 487 -3.15 -3.17 -12.79
N ASP A 488 -3.29 -4.46 -12.46
CA ASP A 488 -4.55 -4.98 -11.90
C ASP A 488 -4.73 -4.75 -10.40
N THR A 489 -3.94 -3.87 -9.79
CA THR A 489 -4.03 -3.60 -8.35
C THR A 489 -5.36 -2.92 -7.99
N LEU A 490 -6.11 -3.56 -7.09
CA LEU A 490 -7.41 -3.11 -6.59
C LEU A 490 -7.32 -2.65 -5.12
N MET A 491 -7.85 -1.47 -4.80
CA MET A 491 -7.83 -0.94 -3.43
C MET A 491 -9.16 -0.30 -3.03
N ARG A 492 -9.58 -0.44 -1.76
CA ARG A 492 -10.83 0.17 -1.23
C ARG A 492 -10.78 1.69 -1.05
N VAL A 493 -9.59 2.30 -1.02
CA VAL A 493 -9.44 3.71 -0.69
C VAL A 493 -8.67 4.43 -1.78
N ARG A 494 -9.27 5.47 -2.37
CA ARG A 494 -8.68 6.30 -3.45
C ARG A 494 -7.24 6.74 -3.17
N ARG A 495 -6.96 7.24 -1.96
CA ARG A 495 -5.61 7.71 -1.59
C ARG A 495 -4.54 6.61 -1.65
N ASN A 496 -4.92 5.34 -1.54
CA ASN A 496 -4.00 4.22 -1.57
C ASN A 496 -3.64 3.85 -3.02
N VAL A 497 -4.62 3.85 -3.95
CA VAL A 497 -4.32 3.60 -5.37
C VAL A 497 -3.44 4.71 -5.95
N LEU A 498 -3.68 5.98 -5.59
CA LEU A 498 -2.82 7.10 -5.99
C LEU A 498 -1.40 7.00 -5.42
N ARG A 499 -1.23 6.40 -4.24
CA ARG A 499 0.10 6.15 -3.66
C ARG A 499 0.81 5.01 -4.39
N HIS A 500 0.07 3.97 -4.75
CA HIS A 500 0.55 2.87 -5.56
C HIS A 500 0.99 3.36 -6.94
N TRP A 501 0.15 4.09 -7.64
CA TRP A 501 0.44 4.66 -8.96
C TRP A 501 1.72 5.50 -8.93
N ARG A 502 1.82 6.45 -8.00
CA ARG A 502 3.03 7.27 -7.82
C ARG A 502 4.30 6.46 -7.50
N ARG A 503 4.15 5.28 -6.91
CA ARG A 503 5.27 4.44 -6.49
C ARG A 503 5.79 3.54 -7.60
N PHE A 504 4.90 3.05 -8.48
CA PHE A 504 5.22 2.00 -9.44
C PHE A 504 5.06 2.41 -10.91
N HIS A 505 4.34 3.50 -11.18
CA HIS A 505 3.96 3.91 -12.53
C HIS A 505 4.39 5.34 -12.87
N ARG A 506 4.65 6.21 -11.89
CA ARG A 506 5.21 7.55 -12.16
C ARG A 506 6.60 7.45 -12.80
N ASP A 507 6.85 8.30 -13.80
CA ASP A 507 8.10 8.34 -14.56
C ASP A 507 9.35 8.27 -13.68
N GLY A 508 10.25 7.36 -14.04
CA GLY A 508 11.49 7.10 -13.32
C GLY A 508 11.35 6.23 -12.06
N SER A 509 10.15 5.74 -11.74
CA SER A 509 10.00 4.70 -10.71
C SER A 509 10.64 3.40 -11.20
N ARG A 510 11.39 2.73 -10.31
CA ARG A 510 11.94 1.41 -10.61
C ARG A 510 10.77 0.47 -10.83
N GLN A 511 10.64 -0.05 -12.05
CA GLN A 511 9.69 -1.10 -12.37
C GLN A 511 9.94 -2.27 -11.40
N GLY A 512 9.07 -2.41 -10.41
CA GLY A 512 9.11 -3.52 -9.47
C GLY A 512 8.90 -4.84 -10.24
N LYS A 513 9.34 -5.96 -9.65
CA LYS A 513 9.05 -7.28 -10.21
C LYS A 513 7.54 -7.45 -10.36
N ARG A 514 7.07 -7.62 -11.60
CA ARG A 514 5.68 -7.96 -11.91
C ARG A 514 5.40 -9.38 -11.42
N VAL A 515 4.25 -9.58 -10.79
CA VAL A 515 3.74 -10.87 -10.35
C VAL A 515 2.47 -11.14 -11.15
N TYR A 516 2.49 -12.17 -11.97
CA TYR A 516 1.35 -12.58 -12.78
C TYR A 516 0.49 -13.59 -12.01
N CYS A 517 -0.82 -13.54 -12.20
CA CYS A 517 -1.71 -14.60 -11.73
C CYS A 517 -1.42 -15.89 -12.50
N ALA A 518 -1.31 -17.01 -11.77
CA ALA A 518 -1.01 -18.31 -12.35
C ALA A 518 -2.29 -19.14 -12.65
N GLU A 519 -3.46 -18.63 -12.29
CA GLU A 519 -4.72 -19.33 -12.54
C GLU A 519 -5.09 -19.29 -14.02
N SER A 520 -5.55 -20.44 -14.53
CA SER A 520 -5.79 -20.64 -15.97
C SER A 520 -6.79 -19.61 -16.51
N GLY A 521 -6.38 -18.90 -17.56
CA GLY A 521 -7.19 -17.84 -18.18
C GLY A 521 -7.19 -16.49 -17.46
N CYS A 522 -6.38 -16.31 -16.41
CA CYS A 522 -6.20 -15.02 -15.74
C CYS A 522 -4.93 -14.31 -16.22
N GLY A 523 -5.08 -13.29 -17.07
CA GLY A 523 -3.96 -12.47 -17.56
C GLY A 523 -3.52 -11.34 -16.62
N GLN A 524 -4.03 -11.29 -15.39
CA GLN A 524 -3.83 -10.14 -14.50
C GLN A 524 -2.43 -10.12 -13.90
N PHE A 525 -1.88 -8.91 -13.72
CA PHE A 525 -0.56 -8.72 -13.10
C PHE A 525 -0.51 -7.62 -12.06
N PHE A 526 0.40 -7.77 -11.11
CA PHE A 526 0.50 -6.94 -9.92
C PHE A 526 1.94 -6.52 -9.65
N MET A 527 2.10 -5.30 -9.12
CA MET A 527 3.41 -4.78 -8.69
C MET A 527 3.74 -5.11 -7.22
N GLU A 528 2.74 -5.55 -6.45
CA GLU A 528 2.89 -5.93 -5.04
C GLU A 528 2.28 -7.32 -4.80
N GLY A 529 3.02 -8.19 -4.11
CA GLY A 529 2.52 -9.53 -3.76
C GLY A 529 1.26 -9.50 -2.87
N ARG A 530 1.00 -8.41 -2.13
CA ARG A 530 -0.27 -8.24 -1.40
C ARG A 530 -1.45 -8.03 -2.35
N ALA A 531 -1.27 -7.28 -3.44
CA ALA A 531 -2.32 -7.06 -4.42
C ALA A 531 -2.67 -8.35 -5.17
N HIS A 532 -1.64 -9.13 -5.56
CA HIS A 532 -1.83 -10.45 -6.15
C HIS A 532 -2.62 -11.41 -5.22
N LYS A 533 -2.29 -11.42 -3.92
CA LYS A 533 -3.01 -12.24 -2.94
C LYS A 533 -4.48 -11.88 -2.82
N ASN A 534 -4.78 -10.59 -2.74
CA ASN A 534 -6.17 -10.13 -2.70
C ASN A 534 -6.92 -10.53 -3.98
N HIS A 535 -6.26 -10.46 -5.14
CA HIS A 535 -6.85 -10.88 -6.40
C HIS A 535 -7.22 -12.37 -6.41
N LEU A 536 -6.31 -13.25 -5.97
CA LEU A 536 -6.59 -14.68 -5.85
C LEU A 536 -7.78 -14.96 -4.93
N GLU A 537 -7.87 -14.25 -3.82
CA GLU A 537 -8.99 -14.39 -2.88
C GLU A 537 -10.32 -13.92 -3.48
N PHE A 538 -10.34 -12.76 -4.13
CA PHE A 538 -11.59 -12.17 -4.65
C PHE A 538 -12.08 -12.78 -5.96
N PHE A 539 -11.17 -13.11 -6.88
CA PHE A 539 -11.54 -13.52 -8.24
C PHE A 539 -11.41 -15.03 -8.47
N HIS A 540 -10.60 -15.71 -7.67
CA HIS A 540 -10.40 -17.15 -7.79
C HIS A 540 -10.89 -17.92 -6.54
N GLY A 541 -11.33 -17.24 -5.49
CA GLY A 541 -11.75 -17.88 -4.23
C GLY A 541 -10.60 -18.58 -3.49
N ILE A 542 -9.34 -18.38 -3.91
CA ILE A 542 -8.18 -19.06 -3.36
C ILE A 542 -7.72 -18.31 -2.13
N ARG A 543 -7.94 -18.90 -0.96
CA ARG A 543 -7.47 -18.33 0.30
C ARG A 543 -5.97 -18.52 0.44
N LEU A 544 -5.34 -17.56 1.11
CA LEU A 544 -3.89 -17.51 1.34
C LEU A 544 -3.29 -18.73 2.05
N LEU A 545 -4.12 -19.48 2.77
CA LEU A 545 -3.70 -20.71 3.44
C LEU A 545 -3.45 -21.83 2.42
N ASP A 546 -4.26 -21.90 1.38
CA ASP A 546 -4.20 -22.91 0.32
C ASP A 546 -3.09 -22.59 -0.69
N TYR A 547 -2.80 -21.29 -0.88
CA TYR A 547 -1.74 -20.83 -1.77
C TYR A 547 -0.35 -21.37 -1.42
N LYS A 548 -0.03 -21.50 -0.12
CA LYS A 548 1.26 -22.08 0.27
C LYS A 548 1.31 -23.59 0.02
N ALA A 549 0.20 -24.30 0.10
CA ALA A 549 0.18 -25.72 -0.19
C ALA A 549 0.36 -25.97 -1.70
N LYS A 550 -0.23 -25.12 -2.55
CA LYS A 550 -0.25 -25.31 -4.02
C LYS A 550 1.02 -24.84 -4.76
N TYR A 551 1.84 -23.96 -4.17
CA TYR A 551 2.98 -23.32 -4.86
C TYR A 551 4.29 -23.33 -4.06
N SER A 552 4.44 -24.24 -3.09
CA SER A 552 5.72 -24.46 -2.39
C SER A 552 6.46 -25.74 -2.85
N GLU A 553 5.90 -26.45 -3.83
CA GLU A 553 6.63 -27.35 -4.73
C GLU A 553 7.19 -26.55 -5.91
#